data_AF-A0A1M5ATZ8-F1
#
_entry.id   AF-A0A1M5ATZ8-F1
#
_cell.length_a   1.000
_cell.length_b   1.000
_cell.length_c   1.000
_cell.angle_alpha   90.00
_cell.angle_beta   90.00
_cell.angle_gamma   90.00
#
_symmetry.space_group_name_H-M   'P 1'
#
loop_
_entity.id
_entity.type
_entity.pdbx_description
1 polymer ?
#
loop_
_entity_poly.entity_id
_entity_poly.type
_entity_poly.pdbx_seq_one_letter_code
_entity_poly.pdbx_strand_id
1 'polypeptide(L)'
;MQRPKNELPLRQIIFGMLHTIGWYDEAMLFYPMLQIVLMILFIYFTVIIIKERKKIDKAFFNSLLYGLMAVFSGGILSGIWMSSNLGRTAGLEGDILILHFVGFHGLQAIPSIGWLLGQTRISSTNKWVHISGISWLLLLIFLFIQTWIGKSIIDPTIYVLLASFFVLVWFGIFLWSLNKWYQTLDKNNSVVIKNNNKI
;
A
#
# COMPACT_ATOMS: atom_id res chain seq x y z
N MET A 1 -12.75 9.01 61.09
CA MET A 1 -11.72 8.00 60.73
C MET A 1 -11.09 8.44 59.40
N GLN A 2 -9.91 9.07 59.45
CA GLN A 2 -9.23 9.63 58.27
C GLN A 2 -8.38 8.55 57.59
N ARG A 3 -8.57 8.32 56.28
CA ARG A 3 -7.67 7.47 55.49
C ARG A 3 -6.37 8.24 55.21
N PRO A 4 -5.19 7.62 55.41
CA PRO A 4 -3.93 8.27 55.06
C PRO A 4 -3.83 8.44 53.54
N LYS A 5 -3.49 9.67 53.14
CA LYS A 5 -3.06 10.06 51.79
C LYS A 5 -1.56 9.79 51.67
N ASN A 6 -1.13 9.40 50.46
CA ASN A 6 0.25 9.45 49.94
C ASN A 6 1.12 8.20 50.07
N GLU A 7 0.70 7.11 49.42
CA GLU A 7 1.68 6.20 48.81
C GLU A 7 1.38 6.14 47.30
N LEU A 8 2.11 6.95 46.52
CA LEU A 8 2.23 6.66 45.10
C LEU A 8 2.94 5.30 45.00
N PRO A 9 2.31 4.28 44.40
CA PRO A 9 2.83 2.93 44.44
C PRO A 9 4.20 2.94 43.76
N LEU A 10 5.24 2.56 44.49
CA LEU A 10 6.63 2.45 44.02
C LEU A 10 6.74 1.74 42.65
N ARG A 11 5.77 0.86 42.34
CA ARG A 11 5.58 0.24 41.02
C ARG A 11 5.40 1.23 39.87
N GLN A 12 4.64 2.32 40.01
CA GLN A 12 4.46 3.32 38.95
C GLN A 12 5.74 4.11 38.67
N ILE A 13 6.55 4.39 39.70
CA ILE A 13 7.84 5.08 39.55
C ILE A 13 8.86 4.15 38.87
N ILE A 14 8.92 2.88 39.29
CA ILE A 14 9.81 1.87 38.68
C ILE A 14 9.40 1.57 37.23
N PHE A 15 8.08 1.49 36.94
CA PHE A 15 7.60 1.30 35.57
C PHE A 15 7.87 2.53 34.69
N GLY A 16 7.76 3.74 35.23
CA GLY A 16 8.12 4.98 34.55
C GLY A 16 9.61 5.07 34.22
N MET A 17 10.49 4.68 35.15
CA MET A 17 11.95 4.69 34.95
C MET A 17 12.44 3.59 34.00
N LEU A 18 11.82 2.40 34.01
CA LEU A 18 12.16 1.32 33.06
C LEU A 18 11.67 1.62 31.64
N HIS A 19 10.58 2.39 31.50
CA HIS A 19 10.11 2.85 30.19
C HIS A 19 11.05 3.90 29.59
N THR A 20 11.66 4.79 30.38
CA THR A 20 12.45 5.92 29.88
C THR A 20 13.92 5.63 29.57
N ILE A 21 14.51 4.52 30.04
CA ILE A 21 15.98 4.36 30.05
C ILE A 21 16.52 3.26 29.09
N GLY A 22 15.69 2.36 28.55
CA GLY A 22 16.23 1.20 27.80
C GLY A 22 15.69 0.96 26.38
N TRP A 23 14.43 1.28 26.12
CA TRP A 23 13.76 0.83 24.89
C TRP A 23 13.65 1.90 23.80
N TYR A 24 13.73 3.18 24.17
CA TYR A 24 13.60 4.27 23.21
C TYR A 24 14.89 4.52 22.41
N ASP A 25 16.05 4.38 23.02
CA ASP A 25 17.32 4.73 22.37
C ASP A 25 17.72 3.70 21.29
N GLU A 26 17.51 2.40 21.54
CA GLU A 26 17.76 1.36 20.54
C GLU A 26 16.73 1.42 19.39
N ALA A 27 15.46 1.66 19.71
CA ALA A 27 14.41 1.83 18.71
C ALA A 27 14.63 3.08 17.85
N MET A 28 15.10 4.18 18.45
CA MET A 28 15.34 5.45 17.75
C MET A 28 16.39 5.32 16.65
N LEU A 29 17.42 4.49 16.81
CA LEU A 29 18.42 4.23 15.78
C LEU A 29 18.00 3.11 14.81
N PHE A 30 17.27 2.11 15.28
CA PHE A 30 16.86 0.97 14.47
C PHE A 30 15.90 1.33 13.33
N TYR A 31 14.85 2.12 13.61
CA TYR A 31 13.84 2.49 12.61
C TYR A 31 14.39 3.28 11.41
N PRO A 32 15.17 4.37 11.57
CA PRO A 32 15.73 5.09 10.43
C PRO A 32 16.73 4.25 9.66
N MET A 33 17.52 3.39 10.33
CA MET A 33 18.43 2.47 9.65
C MET A 33 17.66 1.46 8.78
N LEU A 34 16.60 0.85 9.34
CA LEU A 34 15.72 -0.06 8.59
C LEU A 34 15.09 0.66 7.39
N GLN A 35 14.60 1.89 7.57
CA GLN A 35 14.02 2.69 6.49
C GLN A 35 15.02 2.96 5.37
N ILE A 36 16.27 3.29 5.70
CA ILE A 36 17.35 3.50 4.70
C ILE A 36 17.63 2.20 3.95
N VAL A 37 17.76 1.07 4.65
CA VAL A 37 17.98 -0.24 4.02
C VAL A 37 16.83 -0.59 3.07
N LEU A 38 15.58 -0.41 3.50
CA LEU A 38 14.40 -0.64 2.67
C LEU A 38 14.36 0.29 1.46
N MET A 39 14.77 1.55 1.61
CA MET A 39 14.85 2.51 0.50
C MET A 39 15.91 2.11 -0.53
N ILE A 40 17.08 1.65 -0.08
CA ILE A 40 18.14 1.14 -0.98
C ILE A 40 17.65 -0.10 -1.72
N LEU A 41 17.04 -1.05 -1.03
CA LEU A 41 16.46 -2.25 -1.63
C LEU A 41 15.38 -1.90 -2.66
N PHE A 42 14.49 -0.95 -2.34
CA PHE A 42 13.46 -0.49 -3.25
C PHE A 42 14.05 0.11 -4.55
N ILE A 43 15.07 0.96 -4.43
CA ILE A 43 15.76 1.53 -5.61
C ILE A 43 16.43 0.41 -6.41
N TYR A 44 17.13 -0.50 -5.74
CA TYR A 44 17.79 -1.64 -6.38
C TYR A 44 16.81 -2.51 -7.18
N PHE A 45 15.69 -2.93 -6.57
CA PHE A 45 14.66 -3.71 -7.26
C PHE A 45 13.98 -2.94 -8.38
N THR A 46 13.71 -1.64 -8.19
CA THR A 46 13.18 -0.77 -9.25
C THR A 46 14.10 -0.77 -10.47
N VAL A 47 15.41 -0.62 -10.27
CA VAL A 47 16.41 -0.66 -11.34
C VAL A 47 16.41 -2.02 -12.04
N ILE A 48 16.35 -3.13 -11.30
CA ILE A 48 16.27 -4.47 -11.88
C ILE A 48 15.02 -4.62 -12.76
N ILE A 49 13.85 -4.23 -12.24
CA ILE A 49 12.57 -4.34 -12.97
C ILE A 49 12.64 -3.53 -14.29
N ILE A 50 13.20 -2.32 -14.25
CA ILE A 50 13.35 -1.46 -15.44
C ILE A 50 14.33 -2.06 -16.46
N LYS A 51 15.41 -2.71 -15.99
CA LYS A 51 16.38 -3.40 -16.85
C LYS A 51 15.77 -4.62 -17.53
N GLU A 52 14.94 -5.37 -16.80
CA GLU A 52 14.31 -6.60 -17.29
C GLU A 52 13.00 -6.36 -18.07
N ARG A 53 12.63 -5.11 -18.34
CA ARG A 53 11.36 -4.72 -19.00
C ARG A 53 11.04 -5.47 -20.30
N LYS A 54 12.05 -5.93 -21.05
CA LYS A 54 11.86 -6.64 -22.33
C LYS A 54 11.41 -8.10 -22.15
N LYS A 55 11.65 -8.70 -20.98
CA LYS A 55 11.27 -10.08 -20.66
C LYS A 55 9.89 -10.18 -20.00
N ILE A 56 9.31 -9.04 -19.64
CA ILE A 56 8.07 -8.95 -18.87
C ILE A 56 6.93 -8.56 -19.81
N ASP A 57 5.76 -9.18 -19.64
CA ASP A 57 4.55 -8.77 -20.35
C ASP A 57 4.30 -7.26 -20.16
N LYS A 58 3.88 -6.58 -21.23
CA LYS A 58 3.73 -5.11 -21.23
C LYS A 58 2.69 -4.64 -20.22
N ALA A 59 1.57 -5.35 -20.06
CA ALA A 59 0.52 -4.97 -19.12
C ALA A 59 1.00 -5.18 -17.68
N PHE A 60 1.69 -6.30 -17.41
CA PHE A 60 2.28 -6.53 -16.09
C PHE A 60 3.39 -5.50 -15.78
N PHE A 61 4.27 -5.19 -16.71
CA PHE A 61 5.30 -4.16 -16.53
C PHE A 61 4.69 -2.78 -16.21
N ASN A 62 3.65 -2.36 -16.95
CA ASN A 62 2.95 -1.10 -16.66
C ASN A 62 2.32 -1.10 -15.26
N SER A 63 1.75 -2.23 -14.83
CA SER A 63 1.16 -2.34 -13.50
C SER A 63 2.22 -2.24 -12.39
N LEU A 64 3.42 -2.78 -12.62
CA LEU A 64 4.57 -2.64 -11.73
C LEU A 64 5.00 -1.17 -11.64
N LEU A 65 5.06 -0.43 -12.75
CA LEU A 65 5.43 0.99 -12.71
C LEU A 65 4.47 1.82 -11.86
N TYR A 66 3.16 1.60 -11.97
CA TYR A 66 2.18 2.26 -11.10
C TYR A 66 2.34 1.84 -9.63
N GLY A 67 2.59 0.55 -9.36
CA GLY A 67 2.88 0.07 -8.01
C GLY A 67 4.12 0.75 -7.40
N LEU A 68 5.19 0.89 -8.18
CA LEU A 68 6.41 1.60 -7.77
C LEU A 68 6.14 3.10 -7.53
N MET A 69 5.32 3.74 -8.38
CA MET A 69 4.89 5.13 -8.15
C MET A 69 4.07 5.27 -6.86
N ALA A 70 3.20 4.30 -6.55
CA ALA A 70 2.42 4.29 -5.32
C ALA A 70 3.31 4.11 -4.07
N VAL A 71 4.29 3.20 -4.12
CA VAL A 71 5.27 3.02 -3.04
C VAL A 71 6.09 4.28 -2.84
N PHE A 72 6.58 4.89 -3.91
CA PHE A 72 7.37 6.11 -3.81
C PHE A 72 6.54 7.25 -3.20
N SER A 73 5.37 7.55 -3.77
CA SER A 73 4.54 8.69 -3.36
C SER A 73 3.85 8.49 -2.02
N GLY A 74 3.21 7.34 -1.79
CA GLY A 74 2.45 7.06 -0.58
C GLY A 74 3.27 6.41 0.52
N GLY A 75 4.22 5.53 0.19
CA GLY A 75 5.01 4.78 1.18
C GLY A 75 6.24 5.55 1.67
N ILE A 76 7.15 5.87 0.74
CA ILE A 76 8.45 6.48 1.07
C ILE A 76 8.28 7.94 1.51
N LEU A 77 7.57 8.77 0.74
CA LEU A 77 7.41 10.19 1.10
C LEU A 77 6.64 10.38 2.43
N SER A 78 5.62 9.57 2.70
CA SER A 78 4.93 9.61 4.00
C SER A 78 5.81 9.10 5.13
N GLY A 79 6.68 8.11 4.89
CA GLY A 79 7.67 7.66 5.85
C GLY A 79 8.66 8.77 6.21
N ILE A 80 9.13 9.53 5.23
CA ILE A 80 9.96 10.73 5.46
C ILE A 80 9.17 11.76 6.28
N TRP A 81 7.91 12.01 5.92
CA TRP A 81 7.04 12.93 6.63
C TRP A 81 6.84 12.54 8.11
N MET A 82 6.59 11.25 8.40
CA MET A 82 6.50 10.76 9.78
C MET A 82 7.80 10.97 10.56
N SER A 83 8.95 10.69 9.93
CA SER A 83 10.27 10.90 10.55
C SER A 83 10.53 12.37 10.83
N SER A 84 10.13 13.29 9.94
CA SER A 84 10.22 14.74 10.18
C SER A 84 9.29 15.22 11.29
N ASN A 85 8.10 14.63 11.41
CA ASN A 85 7.14 14.95 12.46
C ASN A 85 7.44 14.26 13.81
N LEU A 86 8.44 13.37 13.86
CA LEU A 86 8.71 12.48 15.00
C LEU A 86 7.44 11.73 15.46
N GLY A 87 6.56 11.38 14.51
CA GLY A 87 5.27 10.80 14.81
C GLY A 87 4.38 10.62 13.57
N ARG A 88 3.26 9.91 13.76
CA ARG A 88 2.30 9.61 12.68
C ARG A 88 1.23 10.68 12.47
N THR A 89 1.11 11.64 13.38
CA THR A 89 0.01 12.60 13.36
C THR A 89 0.34 13.82 12.50
N ALA A 90 -0.63 14.26 11.70
CA ALA A 90 -0.61 15.54 11.00
C ALA A 90 -1.80 16.38 11.48
N GLY A 91 -1.55 17.59 11.99
CA GLY A 91 -2.60 18.43 12.57
C GLY A 91 -3.22 17.82 13.82
N LEU A 92 -4.56 17.92 13.95
CA LEU A 92 -5.30 17.44 15.12
C LEU A 92 -5.57 15.92 15.06
N GLU A 93 -6.04 15.42 13.91
CA GLU A 93 -6.54 14.04 13.77
C GLU A 93 -6.03 13.31 12.51
N GLY A 94 -5.21 13.96 11.68
CA GLY A 94 -4.66 13.33 10.48
C GLY A 94 -3.68 12.21 10.82
N ASP A 95 -3.75 11.09 10.11
CA ASP A 95 -2.87 9.93 10.32
C ASP A 95 -2.04 9.59 9.07
N ILE A 96 -0.77 9.96 9.09
CA ILE A 96 0.22 9.73 8.04
C ILE A 96 0.47 8.23 7.85
N LEU A 97 0.25 7.41 8.88
CA LEU A 97 0.45 5.96 8.80
C LEU A 97 -0.44 5.31 7.73
N ILE A 98 -1.63 5.86 7.51
CA ILE A 98 -2.58 5.34 6.51
C ILE A 98 -2.02 5.54 5.11
N LEU A 99 -1.45 6.71 4.82
CA LEU A 99 -0.78 6.98 3.55
C LEU A 99 0.38 6.01 3.32
N HIS A 100 1.20 5.82 4.35
CA HIS A 100 2.33 4.90 4.34
C HIS A 100 1.88 3.48 3.96
N PHE A 101 0.89 2.96 4.69
CA PHE A 101 0.32 1.65 4.48
C PHE A 101 -0.27 1.48 3.08
N VAL A 102 -1.18 2.38 2.66
CA VAL A 102 -1.85 2.31 1.35
C VAL A 102 -0.85 2.47 0.20
N GLY A 103 0.18 3.29 0.37
CA GLY A 103 1.26 3.46 -0.60
C GLY A 103 2.03 2.16 -0.85
N PHE A 104 2.44 1.47 0.22
CA PHE A 104 3.14 0.18 0.10
C PHE A 104 2.26 -0.92 -0.48
N HIS A 105 0.98 -0.98 -0.10
CA HIS A 105 0.05 -1.95 -0.67
C HIS A 105 -0.23 -1.74 -2.16
N GLY A 106 0.05 -0.55 -2.71
CA GLY A 106 -0.02 -0.30 -4.16
C GLY A 106 0.85 -1.25 -4.99
N LEU A 107 1.98 -1.72 -4.44
CA LEU A 107 2.87 -2.69 -5.10
C LEU A 107 2.26 -4.09 -5.23
N GLN A 108 1.32 -4.45 -4.36
CA GLN A 108 0.60 -5.73 -4.44
C GLN A 108 -0.70 -5.57 -5.23
N ALA A 109 -1.45 -4.51 -4.91
CA ALA A 109 -2.76 -4.25 -5.45
C ALA A 109 -2.74 -4.05 -6.97
N ILE A 110 -1.92 -3.15 -7.50
CA ILE A 110 -1.95 -2.80 -8.93
C ILE A 110 -1.36 -3.94 -9.79
N PRO A 111 -0.23 -4.57 -9.44
CA PRO A 111 0.32 -5.68 -10.21
C PRO A 111 -0.55 -6.92 -10.26
N SER A 112 -1.38 -7.18 -9.24
CA SER A 112 -2.35 -8.28 -9.29
C SER A 112 -3.29 -8.19 -10.50
N ILE A 113 -3.74 -6.97 -10.85
CA ILE A 113 -4.59 -6.73 -12.03
C ILE A 113 -3.80 -6.96 -13.32
N GLY A 114 -2.57 -6.43 -13.40
CA GLY A 114 -1.71 -6.62 -14.57
C GLY A 114 -1.40 -8.09 -14.82
N TRP A 115 -1.15 -8.86 -13.74
CA TRP A 115 -0.90 -10.29 -13.82
C TRP A 115 -2.14 -11.05 -14.29
N LEU A 116 -3.31 -10.85 -13.66
CA LEU A 116 -4.56 -11.49 -14.06
C LEU A 116 -4.90 -11.22 -15.52
N LEU A 117 -4.80 -9.97 -15.95
CA LEU A 117 -5.10 -9.57 -17.33
C LEU A 117 -4.08 -10.09 -18.34
N GLY A 118 -2.80 -10.18 -17.97
CA GLY A 118 -1.75 -10.76 -18.80
C GLY A 118 -1.95 -12.26 -19.09
N GLN A 119 -2.68 -12.97 -18.24
CA GLN A 119 -3.08 -14.37 -18.48
C GLN A 119 -4.29 -14.50 -19.42
N THR A 120 -4.92 -13.40 -19.82
CA THR A 120 -6.10 -13.39 -20.71
C THR A 120 -5.72 -13.01 -22.15
N ARG A 121 -6.55 -13.40 -23.12
CA ARG A 121 -6.39 -13.01 -24.54
C ARG A 121 -7.12 -11.71 -24.90
N ILE A 122 -7.30 -10.81 -23.93
CA ILE A 122 -8.04 -9.55 -24.13
C ILE A 122 -7.13 -8.51 -24.79
N SER A 123 -7.61 -7.80 -25.81
CA SER A 123 -6.82 -6.77 -26.51
C SER A 123 -6.63 -5.47 -25.72
N SER A 124 -7.51 -5.19 -24.77
CA SER A 124 -7.56 -3.95 -24.00
C SER A 124 -6.90 -4.03 -22.61
N THR A 125 -6.01 -4.99 -22.36
CA THR A 125 -5.39 -5.23 -21.02
C THR A 125 -4.67 -4.00 -20.48
N ASN A 126 -3.85 -3.36 -21.31
CA ASN A 126 -3.11 -2.15 -20.94
C ASN A 126 -4.03 -1.00 -20.48
N LYS A 127 -5.18 -0.81 -21.15
CA LYS A 127 -6.14 0.25 -20.79
C LYS A 127 -6.63 0.07 -19.36
N TRP A 128 -6.99 -1.15 -18.98
CA TRP A 128 -7.48 -1.45 -17.64
C TRP A 128 -6.40 -1.31 -16.56
N VAL A 129 -5.16 -1.66 -16.88
CA VAL A 129 -4.00 -1.42 -16.01
C VAL A 129 -3.76 0.08 -15.80
N HIS A 130 -3.86 0.91 -16.84
CA HIS A 130 -3.72 2.36 -16.68
C HIS A 130 -4.84 2.94 -15.81
N ILE A 131 -6.10 2.54 -16.04
CA ILE A 131 -7.23 3.03 -15.24
C ILE A 131 -7.07 2.61 -13.78
N SER A 132 -6.69 1.36 -13.50
CA SER A 132 -6.49 0.88 -12.12
C SER A 132 -5.33 1.60 -11.43
N GLY A 133 -4.20 1.80 -12.14
CA GLY A 133 -3.05 2.53 -11.64
C GLY A 133 -3.35 4.00 -11.34
N ILE A 134 -4.01 4.70 -12.27
CA ILE A 134 -4.44 6.10 -12.07
C ILE A 134 -5.43 6.21 -10.91
N SER A 135 -6.38 5.29 -10.80
CA SER A 135 -7.34 5.28 -9.68
C SER A 135 -6.63 5.16 -8.34
N TRP A 136 -5.62 4.29 -8.23
CA TRP A 136 -4.84 4.14 -7.00
C TRP A 136 -4.02 5.39 -6.65
N LEU A 137 -3.42 6.04 -7.65
CA LEU A 137 -2.67 7.28 -7.43
C LEU A 137 -3.61 8.44 -6.99
N LEU A 138 -4.81 8.52 -7.57
CA LEU A 138 -5.82 9.50 -7.14
C LEU A 138 -6.31 9.22 -5.71
N LEU A 139 -6.53 7.95 -5.34
CA LEU A 139 -6.78 7.54 -3.96
C LEU A 139 -5.70 8.10 -3.01
N LEU A 140 -4.42 7.91 -3.34
CA LEU A 140 -3.30 8.43 -2.52
C LEU A 140 -3.31 9.96 -2.43
N ILE A 141 -3.60 10.67 -3.52
CA ILE A 141 -3.69 12.15 -3.52
C ILE A 141 -4.79 12.62 -2.58
N PHE A 142 -5.98 12.01 -2.62
CA PHE A 142 -7.09 12.43 -1.76
C PHE A 142 -6.86 12.08 -0.28
N LEU A 143 -6.26 10.91 0.01
CA LEU A 143 -5.82 10.58 1.36
C LEU A 143 -4.74 11.55 1.85
N PHE A 144 -3.85 12.01 0.95
CA PHE A 144 -2.80 12.96 1.29
C PHE A 144 -3.43 14.29 1.69
N ILE A 145 -4.36 14.80 0.89
CA ILE A 145 -5.05 16.06 1.19
C ILE A 145 -5.82 15.95 2.51
N GLN A 146 -6.58 14.85 2.74
CA GLN A 146 -7.32 14.61 3.98
C GLN A 146 -6.40 14.63 5.21
N THR A 147 -5.27 13.95 5.11
CA THR A 147 -4.28 13.87 6.19
C THR A 147 -3.58 15.21 6.41
N TRP A 148 -3.24 15.91 5.33
CA TRP A 148 -2.54 17.19 5.36
C TRP A 148 -3.37 18.29 6.03
N ILE A 149 -4.69 18.33 5.80
CA ILE A 149 -5.60 19.24 6.51
C ILE A 149 -5.90 18.81 7.95
N GLY A 150 -5.29 17.71 8.41
CA GLY A 150 -5.33 17.24 9.78
C GLY A 150 -6.65 16.60 10.21
N LYS A 151 -7.40 16.02 9.27
CA LYS A 151 -8.67 15.33 9.54
C LYS A 151 -8.53 13.81 9.52
N SER A 152 -9.37 13.14 10.31
CA SER A 152 -9.42 11.68 10.37
C SER A 152 -9.98 11.09 9.07
N ILE A 153 -9.56 9.88 8.69
CA ILE A 153 -10.16 9.16 7.55
C ILE A 153 -11.62 8.73 7.81
N ILE A 154 -12.06 8.76 9.06
CA ILE A 154 -13.43 8.42 9.45
C ILE A 154 -14.36 9.62 9.23
N ASP A 155 -13.81 10.83 9.13
CA ASP A 155 -14.59 12.03 8.86
C ASP A 155 -15.12 12.03 7.42
N PRO A 156 -16.43 12.17 7.20
CA PRO A 156 -17.04 12.10 5.87
C PRO A 156 -16.81 13.40 5.08
N THR A 157 -15.56 13.69 4.75
CA THR A 157 -15.19 14.83 3.89
C THR A 157 -15.30 14.45 2.42
N ILE A 158 -15.32 15.46 1.54
CA ILE A 158 -15.27 15.23 0.09
C ILE A 158 -14.02 14.44 -0.33
N TYR A 159 -12.89 14.60 0.37
CA TYR A 159 -11.65 13.89 0.05
C TYR A 159 -11.74 12.41 0.39
N VAL A 160 -12.35 12.06 1.53
CA VAL A 160 -12.60 10.65 1.89
C VAL A 160 -13.59 10.03 0.91
N LEU A 161 -14.67 10.73 0.54
CA LEU A 161 -15.62 10.22 -0.46
C LEU A 161 -14.98 9.97 -1.82
N LEU A 162 -14.10 10.88 -2.29
CA LEU A 162 -13.35 10.69 -3.52
C LEU A 162 -12.35 9.53 -3.40
N ALA A 163 -11.61 9.43 -2.30
CA ALA A 163 -10.74 8.29 -2.02
C ALA A 163 -11.51 6.96 -2.06
N SER A 164 -12.66 6.90 -1.39
CA SER A 164 -13.57 5.75 -1.41
C SER A 164 -14.06 5.41 -2.81
N PHE A 165 -14.41 6.41 -3.63
CA PHE A 165 -14.79 6.20 -5.02
C PHE A 165 -13.65 5.56 -5.83
N PHE A 166 -12.42 6.07 -5.73
CA PHE A 166 -11.30 5.54 -6.50
C PHE A 166 -10.86 4.14 -6.06
N VAL A 167 -10.94 3.80 -4.77
CA VAL A 167 -10.69 2.41 -4.33
C VAL A 167 -11.76 1.46 -4.84
N LEU A 168 -13.03 1.89 -4.91
CA LEU A 168 -14.11 1.10 -5.51
C LEU A 168 -13.92 0.90 -7.01
N VAL A 169 -13.46 1.92 -7.75
CA VAL A 169 -13.12 1.78 -9.17
C VAL A 169 -12.02 0.75 -9.37
N TRP A 170 -10.93 0.83 -8.59
CA TRP A 170 -9.86 -0.17 -8.62
C TRP A 170 -10.40 -1.58 -8.31
N PHE A 171 -11.22 -1.72 -7.27
CA PHE A 171 -11.78 -3.00 -6.83
C PHE A 171 -12.72 -3.60 -7.89
N GLY A 172 -13.54 -2.78 -8.54
CA GLY A 172 -14.38 -3.21 -9.65
C GLY A 172 -13.57 -3.76 -10.83
N ILE A 173 -12.45 -3.10 -11.17
CA ILE A 173 -11.53 -3.59 -12.22
C ILE A 173 -10.87 -4.90 -11.78
N PHE A 174 -10.49 -5.03 -10.51
CA PHE A 174 -9.93 -6.28 -9.97
C PHE A 174 -10.91 -7.45 -10.11
N LEU A 175 -12.15 -7.31 -9.64
CA LEU A 175 -13.18 -8.35 -9.75
C LEU A 175 -13.49 -8.70 -11.21
N TRP A 176 -13.58 -7.70 -12.08
CA TRP A 176 -13.76 -7.93 -13.52
C TRP A 176 -12.58 -8.72 -14.12
N SER A 177 -11.35 -8.35 -13.78
CA SER A 177 -10.13 -9.02 -14.25
C SER A 177 -10.05 -10.47 -13.77
N LEU A 178 -10.42 -10.71 -12.51
CA LEU A 178 -10.48 -12.03 -11.90
C LEU A 178 -11.50 -12.93 -12.61
N ASN A 179 -12.69 -12.42 -12.90
CA ASN A 179 -13.72 -13.14 -13.65
C ASN A 179 -13.23 -13.49 -15.07
N LYS A 180 -12.54 -12.57 -15.76
CA LYS A 180 -11.98 -12.83 -17.10
C LYS A 180 -10.87 -13.87 -17.09
N TRP A 181 -10.03 -13.87 -16.07
CA TRP A 181 -9.04 -14.89 -15.85
C TRP A 181 -9.69 -16.27 -15.62
N TYR A 182 -10.70 -16.35 -14.75
CA TYR A 182 -11.43 -17.59 -14.49
C TYR A 182 -12.09 -18.18 -15.76
N GLN A 183 -12.73 -17.34 -16.58
CA GLN A 183 -13.30 -17.75 -17.87
C GLN A 183 -12.24 -18.30 -18.84
N THR A 184 -11.02 -17.78 -18.78
CA THR A 184 -9.92 -18.24 -19.62
C THR A 184 -9.43 -19.63 -19.19
N LEU A 185 -9.37 -19.90 -17.88
CA LEU A 185 -9.01 -21.21 -17.35
C LEU A 185 -10.02 -22.29 -17.76
N ASP A 186 -11.31 -22.02 -17.60
CA ASP A 186 -12.38 -22.96 -17.95
C ASP A 186 -12.34 -23.35 -19.44
N LYS A 187 -12.18 -22.35 -20.31
CA LYS A 187 -12.05 -22.58 -21.75
C LYS A 187 -10.86 -23.49 -22.08
N ASN A 188 -9.70 -23.26 -21.47
CA ASN A 188 -8.50 -24.07 -21.73
C ASN A 188 -8.71 -25.53 -21.28
N ASN A 189 -9.33 -25.75 -20.12
CA ASN A 189 -9.65 -27.10 -19.64
C ASN A 189 -10.60 -27.85 -20.58
N SER A 190 -11.64 -27.17 -21.09
CA SER A 190 -12.60 -27.77 -22.03
C SER A 190 -11.94 -28.23 -23.34
N VAL A 191 -10.89 -27.53 -23.80
CA VAL A 191 -10.14 -27.90 -25.02
C VAL A 191 -9.27 -29.13 -24.76
N VAL A 192 -8.59 -29.20 -23.62
CA VAL A 192 -7.76 -30.35 -23.24
C VAL A 192 -8.59 -31.63 -23.16
N ILE A 193 -9.76 -31.59 -22.51
CA ILE A 193 -10.66 -32.75 -22.39
C ILE A 193 -11.13 -33.23 -23.77
N LYS A 194 -11.49 -32.31 -24.67
CA LYS A 194 -11.93 -32.67 -26.03
C LYS A 194 -10.83 -33.33 -26.87
N ASN A 195 -9.57 -32.96 -26.66
CA ASN A 195 -8.45 -33.57 -27.40
C ASN A 195 -8.13 -34.98 -26.91
N ASN A 196 -8.28 -35.25 -25.61
CA ASN A 196 -8.02 -36.57 -25.04
C ASN A 196 -9.07 -37.63 -25.47
N ASN A 197 -10.32 -37.21 -25.73
CA ASN A 197 -11.39 -38.12 -26.15
C ASN A 197 -11.35 -38.50 -27.65
N LYS A 198 -10.40 -37.96 -28.43
CA LYS A 198 -10.25 -38.26 -29.86
C LYS A 198 -9.16 -39.31 -30.16
N ILE A 199 -8.49 -39.81 -29.13
CA ILE A 199 -7.45 -40.84 -29.18
C ILE A 199 -8.09 -42.17 -28.76
#